data_AF-A0A0R2V520-F1
#
_entry.id   AF-A0A0R2V520-F1
#
_cell.length_a   1.000
_cell.length_b   1.000
_cell.length_c   1.000
_cell.angle_alpha   90.00
_cell.angle_beta   90.00
_cell.angle_gamma   90.00
#
_symmetry.space_group_name_H-M   'P 1'
#
loop_
_entity.id
_entity.type
_entity.pdbx_description
1 polymer ?
#
loop_
_entity_poly.entity_id
_entity_poly.type
_entity_poly.pdbx_seq_one_letter_code
_entity_poly.pdbx_strand_id
1 'polypeptide(L)'
;TGKWLAGMALLGLALLPTLLYAASLWVLGNPVGNLDLGSTAGSYLGLFILGGSYLAISMLFSASTDNSIVAFVGGAAGSLAMYAGFDAFVDLPSIANRGLYLLQWGISEHYTSMSRGVIDANDILYFAGLTLAFLGGARMMLEPTKNLRTALPILIAVGTLALSTLRPVFVRLDLTADQRFSLSDATESLIDQVEEPMLVTIYLEGDFPAGFQRLQSETLRLLDEFRARNRNIRYELINPSENPDPQVRRDTYTQLQNLGLGAIQLEVQEADGVKTQQVFPGAVVSYNERQWPVSLLLEQFAQAPDAQINASIQNLEYALASALRGLLQTERKRVAILDGHSELEAVQTAALELSLRKSYDVFRFNLREFPIDSTTGEPSLSMQVRRLNSFDGIVMAKPRDAFNDLDRWLLDQYLMNNGRALWMIEAVHAEMDSLSYAPEFLAYPTLDFIGLDGMLFTYGARVNTTLAADLVCAGINDQRSVRPWVYFPLMLPQSEHPIVKNLNAVRYELGTTVDTIRVPGVRKTILLQTSPYARRRPAPTQVSLAELYNEPVRALYTEGPLATAVLLEGELPSYFAN
;
A
#
# COMPACT_ATOMS: atom_id res chain seq x y z
N THR A 1 -34.01 6.38 -33.47
CA THR A 1 -32.87 5.44 -33.58
C THR A 1 -31.80 5.95 -34.54
N GLY A 2 -32.11 6.26 -35.81
CA GLY A 2 -31.08 6.73 -36.77
C GLY A 2 -30.27 7.96 -36.33
N LYS A 3 -30.92 8.99 -35.77
CA LYS A 3 -30.24 10.17 -35.23
C LYS A 3 -29.27 9.84 -34.08
N TRP A 4 -29.63 8.89 -33.21
CA TRP A 4 -28.79 8.46 -32.09
C TRP A 4 -27.56 7.71 -32.56
N LEU A 5 -27.71 6.78 -33.51
CA LEU A 5 -26.60 6.06 -34.10
C LEU A 5 -25.62 6.99 -34.83
N ALA A 6 -26.14 8.01 -35.52
CA ALA A 6 -25.28 9.03 -36.14
C ALA A 6 -24.50 9.84 -35.09
N GLY A 7 -25.14 10.20 -33.97
CA GLY A 7 -24.46 10.84 -32.84
C GLY A 7 -23.39 9.96 -32.20
N MET A 8 -23.66 8.66 -32.03
CA MET A 8 -22.69 7.68 -31.52
C MET A 8 -21.47 7.54 -32.44
N ALA A 9 -21.69 7.52 -33.76
CA ALA A 9 -20.59 7.49 -34.72
C ALA A 9 -19.73 8.75 -34.65
N LEU A 10 -20.36 9.92 -34.52
CA LEU A 10 -19.66 11.20 -34.34
C LEU A 10 -18.86 11.23 -33.03
N LEU A 11 -19.44 10.72 -31.94
CA LEU A 11 -18.76 10.58 -30.65
C LEU A 11 -17.51 9.70 -30.77
N GLY A 12 -17.63 8.53 -31.41
CA GLY A 12 -16.48 7.64 -31.65
C GLY A 12 -15.37 8.32 -32.46
N LEU A 13 -15.75 9.03 -33.53
CA LEU A 13 -14.81 9.83 -34.33
C LEU A 13 -14.14 10.95 -33.53
N ALA A 14 -14.85 11.55 -32.56
CA ALA A 14 -14.31 12.58 -31.69
C ALA A 14 -13.35 12.03 -30.61
N LEU A 15 -13.54 10.79 -30.16
CA LEU A 15 -12.68 10.13 -29.17
C LEU A 15 -11.40 9.53 -29.78
N LEU A 16 -11.42 9.12 -31.05
CA LEU A 16 -10.23 8.58 -31.73
C LEU A 16 -8.98 9.47 -31.64
N PRO A 17 -9.04 10.79 -31.95
CA PRO A 17 -7.85 11.63 -31.88
C PRO A 17 -7.32 11.82 -30.45
N THR A 18 -8.15 11.64 -29.42
CA THR A 18 -7.69 11.81 -28.03
C THR A 18 -6.82 10.65 -27.54
N LEU A 19 -6.81 9.51 -28.24
CA LEU A 19 -5.87 8.41 -28.00
C LEU A 19 -4.40 8.85 -28.12
N LEU A 20 -4.13 9.92 -28.88
CA LEU A 20 -2.80 10.52 -28.96
C LEU A 20 -2.30 10.99 -27.58
N TYR A 21 -3.19 11.47 -26.70
CA TYR A 21 -2.84 11.86 -25.33
C TYR A 21 -2.46 10.64 -24.49
N ALA A 22 -3.18 9.53 -24.61
CA ALA A 22 -2.84 8.29 -23.92
C ALA A 22 -1.46 7.77 -24.37
N ALA A 23 -1.18 7.80 -25.67
CA ALA A 23 0.13 7.43 -26.20
C ALA A 23 1.24 8.38 -25.70
N SER A 24 0.97 9.67 -25.64
CA SER A 24 1.94 10.67 -25.14
C SER A 24 2.27 10.45 -23.67
N LEU A 25 1.26 10.19 -22.83
CA LEU A 25 1.45 9.87 -21.41
C LEU A 25 2.19 8.56 -21.19
N TRP A 26 1.96 7.55 -22.04
CA TRP A 26 2.69 6.30 -21.99
C TRP A 26 4.20 6.49 -22.28
N VAL A 27 4.55 7.30 -23.29
CA VAL A 27 5.95 7.59 -23.65
C VAL A 27 6.64 8.53 -22.65
N LEU A 28 5.94 9.56 -22.18
CA LEU A 28 6.50 10.60 -21.30
C LEU A 28 6.40 10.26 -19.81
N GLY A 29 5.76 9.14 -19.46
CA GLY A 29 5.69 8.64 -18.10
C GLY A 29 7.09 8.37 -17.53
N ASN A 30 7.23 8.54 -16.22
CA ASN A 30 8.44 8.15 -15.50
C ASN A 30 8.06 7.12 -14.42
N PRO A 31 8.42 5.83 -14.57
CA PRO A 31 9.12 5.23 -15.72
C PRO A 31 8.28 5.21 -17.02
N VAL A 32 8.93 5.02 -18.17
CA VAL A 32 8.23 4.88 -19.46
C VAL A 32 7.29 3.68 -19.37
N GLY A 33 6.04 3.88 -19.78
CA GLY A 33 4.99 2.86 -19.65
C GLY A 33 4.29 2.79 -18.30
N ASN A 34 4.51 3.74 -17.39
CA ASN A 34 3.80 3.87 -16.10
C ASN A 34 2.33 4.31 -16.23
N LEU A 35 1.68 3.96 -17.34
CA LEU A 35 0.26 4.20 -17.58
C LEU A 35 -0.45 2.85 -17.60
N ASP A 36 -1.44 2.68 -16.72
CA ASP A 36 -2.28 1.49 -16.71
C ASP A 36 -3.20 1.50 -17.95
N LEU A 37 -2.84 0.67 -18.92
CA LEU A 37 -3.57 0.53 -20.18
C LEU A 37 -4.98 -0.02 -19.98
N GLY A 38 -5.18 -0.80 -18.91
CA GLY A 38 -6.47 -1.38 -18.57
C GLY A 38 -7.47 -0.37 -18.07
N SER A 39 -7.08 0.43 -17.08
CA SER A 39 -7.91 1.56 -16.62
C SER A 39 -8.10 2.62 -17.70
N THR A 40 -7.09 2.84 -18.54
CA THR A 40 -7.23 3.72 -19.72
C THR A 40 -8.27 3.18 -20.70
N ALA A 41 -8.20 1.91 -21.09
CA ALA A 41 -9.15 1.29 -22.00
C ALA A 41 -10.58 1.27 -21.41
N GLY A 42 -10.72 0.93 -20.13
CA GLY A 42 -11.98 0.98 -19.40
C GLY A 42 -12.58 2.40 -19.37
N SER A 43 -11.74 3.43 -19.16
CA SER A 43 -12.15 4.83 -19.23
C SER A 43 -12.66 5.23 -20.61
N TYR A 44 -11.98 4.84 -21.69
CA TYR A 44 -12.44 5.14 -23.06
C TYR A 44 -13.76 4.45 -23.39
N LEU A 45 -13.91 3.18 -23.00
CA LEU A 45 -15.13 2.42 -23.19
C LEU A 45 -16.28 3.01 -22.36
N GLY A 46 -16.02 3.33 -21.10
CA GLY A 46 -16.95 4.03 -20.21
C GLY A 46 -17.38 5.37 -20.78
N LEU A 47 -16.45 6.17 -21.31
CA LEU A 47 -16.73 7.48 -21.89
C LEU A 47 -17.61 7.39 -23.16
N PHE A 48 -17.38 6.36 -23.98
CA PHE A 48 -18.20 6.10 -25.16
C PHE A 48 -19.65 5.73 -24.78
N ILE A 49 -19.83 4.88 -23.77
CA ILE A 49 -21.14 4.47 -23.26
C ILE A 49 -21.85 5.65 -22.55
N LEU A 50 -21.11 6.41 -21.75
CA LEU A 50 -21.57 7.63 -21.08
C LEU A 50 -22.08 8.66 -22.10
N GLY A 51 -21.27 8.95 -23.12
CA GLY A 51 -21.66 9.89 -24.17
C GLY A 51 -22.91 9.42 -24.94
N GLY A 52 -23.08 8.11 -25.13
CA GLY A 52 -24.31 7.54 -25.69
C GLY A 52 -25.55 7.80 -24.83
N SER A 53 -25.39 7.77 -23.51
CA SER A 53 -26.46 8.10 -22.56
C SER A 53 -26.80 9.58 -22.59
N TYR A 54 -25.81 10.48 -22.66
CA TYR A 54 -26.03 11.92 -22.82
C TYR A 54 -26.71 12.27 -24.15
N LEU A 55 -26.37 11.57 -25.23
CA LEU A 55 -27.07 11.70 -26.51
C LEU A 55 -28.54 11.27 -26.38
N ALA A 56 -28.83 10.18 -25.66
CA ALA A 56 -30.20 9.74 -25.42
C ALA A 56 -31.00 10.76 -24.60
N ILE A 57 -30.42 11.29 -23.52
CA ILE A 57 -31.03 12.34 -22.68
C ILE A 57 -31.32 13.58 -23.53
N SER A 58 -30.34 14.06 -24.29
CA SER A 58 -30.49 15.23 -25.15
C SER A 58 -31.55 15.03 -26.25
N MET A 59 -31.74 13.80 -26.73
CA MET A 59 -32.81 13.49 -27.68
C MET A 59 -34.20 13.57 -27.10
N LEU A 60 -34.39 13.24 -25.83
CA LEU A 60 -35.67 13.45 -25.15
C LEU A 60 -36.02 14.94 -25.14
N PHE A 61 -35.09 15.80 -24.71
CA PHE A 61 -35.31 17.24 -24.68
C PHE A 61 -35.49 17.84 -26.08
N SER A 62 -34.75 17.35 -27.08
CA SER A 62 -34.96 17.74 -28.47
C SER A 62 -36.32 17.31 -29.03
N ALA A 63 -36.95 16.27 -28.48
CA ALA A 63 -38.28 15.83 -28.89
C ALA A 63 -39.40 16.60 -28.15
N SER A 64 -39.11 17.20 -27.00
CA SER A 64 -40.11 17.91 -26.18
C SER A 64 -40.29 19.38 -26.55
N THR A 65 -39.44 19.96 -27.39
CA THR A 65 -39.52 21.37 -27.77
C THR A 65 -39.06 21.62 -29.20
N ASP A 66 -39.73 22.55 -29.88
CA ASP A 66 -39.33 23.02 -31.22
C ASP A 66 -38.19 24.05 -31.16
N ASN A 67 -37.90 24.60 -29.98
CA ASN A 67 -36.85 25.61 -29.81
C ASN A 67 -35.48 24.95 -29.58
N SER A 68 -34.55 25.14 -30.52
CA SER A 68 -33.20 24.54 -30.47
C SER A 68 -32.38 24.94 -29.24
N ILE A 69 -32.55 26.16 -28.72
CA ILE A 69 -31.84 26.63 -27.53
C ILE A 69 -32.38 25.91 -26.28
N VAL A 70 -33.71 25.80 -26.17
CA VAL A 70 -34.35 25.11 -25.04
C VAL A 70 -34.00 23.63 -25.05
N ALA A 71 -33.98 23.00 -26.23
CA ALA A 71 -33.55 21.61 -26.40
C ALA A 71 -32.09 21.39 -25.95
N PHE A 72 -31.18 22.28 -26.35
CA PHE A 72 -29.77 22.21 -25.98
C PHE A 72 -29.57 22.38 -24.46
N VAL A 73 -30.13 23.45 -23.88
CA VAL A 73 -30.00 23.74 -22.44
C VAL A 73 -30.65 22.63 -21.61
N GLY A 74 -31.82 22.14 -22.03
CA GLY A 74 -32.49 21.03 -21.37
C GLY A 74 -31.68 19.74 -21.40
N GLY A 75 -31.10 19.39 -22.56
CA GLY A 75 -30.22 18.23 -22.70
C GLY A 75 -28.97 18.31 -21.80
N ALA A 76 -28.31 19.48 -21.76
CA ALA A 76 -27.17 19.72 -20.91
C ALA A 76 -27.53 19.63 -19.41
N ALA A 77 -28.61 20.31 -19.00
CA ALA A 77 -29.08 20.29 -17.61
C ALA A 77 -29.53 18.89 -17.17
N GLY A 78 -30.24 18.14 -18.04
CA GLY A 78 -30.64 16.77 -17.76
C GLY A 78 -29.45 15.82 -17.65
N SER A 79 -28.43 15.99 -18.50
CA SER A 79 -27.19 15.21 -18.42
C SER A 79 -26.44 15.50 -17.12
N LEU A 80 -26.32 16.78 -16.73
CA LEU A 80 -25.71 17.19 -15.47
C LEU A 80 -26.49 16.65 -14.26
N ALA A 81 -27.82 16.71 -14.30
CA ALA A 81 -28.67 16.19 -13.22
C ALA A 81 -28.52 14.68 -13.03
N MET A 82 -28.42 13.90 -14.11
CA MET A 82 -28.18 12.45 -14.01
C MET A 82 -26.74 12.12 -13.60
N TYR A 83 -25.78 12.98 -13.93
CA TYR A 83 -24.37 12.80 -13.55
C TYR A 83 -24.10 13.12 -12.09
N ALA A 84 -24.40 14.34 -11.65
CA ALA A 84 -24.04 14.86 -10.32
C ALA A 84 -25.24 15.07 -9.40
N GLY A 85 -26.47 14.98 -9.90
CA GLY A 85 -27.66 15.30 -9.11
C GLY A 85 -27.84 14.35 -7.94
N PHE A 86 -27.64 13.04 -8.14
CA PHE A 86 -27.76 12.05 -7.08
C PHE A 86 -26.67 12.21 -6.01
N ASP A 87 -25.43 12.52 -6.41
CA ASP A 87 -24.34 12.82 -5.48
C ASP A 87 -24.70 14.01 -4.57
N ALA A 88 -25.22 15.09 -5.16
CA ALA A 88 -25.64 16.27 -4.42
C ALA A 88 -26.81 16.02 -3.43
N PHE A 89 -27.64 15.00 -3.67
CA PHE A 89 -28.70 14.60 -2.71
C PHE A 89 -28.16 13.79 -1.53
N VAL A 90 -27.04 13.10 -1.70
CA VAL A 90 -26.42 12.25 -0.67
C VAL A 90 -25.69 13.09 0.37
N ASP A 91 -25.14 14.24 -0.04
CA ASP A 91 -24.52 15.22 0.86
C ASP A 91 -25.52 15.92 1.80
N LEU A 92 -26.83 15.66 1.65
CA LEU A 92 -27.84 16.17 2.57
C LEU A 92 -27.90 15.33 3.85
N PRO A 93 -27.77 15.94 5.04
CA PRO A 93 -27.71 15.22 6.32
C PRO A 93 -28.91 14.29 6.61
N SER A 94 -30.08 14.57 6.02
CA SER A 94 -31.29 13.76 6.19
C SER A 94 -31.31 12.47 5.36
N ILE A 95 -30.38 12.33 4.41
CA ILE A 95 -30.35 11.26 3.41
C ILE A 95 -29.12 10.36 3.57
N ALA A 96 -28.09 10.79 4.31
CA ALA A 96 -26.81 10.09 4.51
C ALA A 96 -26.96 8.57 4.81
N ASN A 97 -27.83 8.18 5.74
CA ASN A 97 -28.06 6.77 6.10
C ASN A 97 -28.73 5.91 5.00
N ARG A 98 -29.25 6.53 3.93
CA ARG A 98 -29.80 5.86 2.73
C ARG A 98 -29.00 6.22 1.47
N GLY A 99 -27.91 6.96 1.61
CA GLY A 99 -27.17 7.55 0.50
C GLY A 99 -26.65 6.52 -0.49
N LEU A 100 -26.19 5.36 -0.01
CA LEU A 100 -25.70 4.28 -0.87
C LEU A 100 -26.73 3.76 -1.88
N TYR A 101 -28.01 3.71 -1.52
CA TYR A 101 -29.05 3.26 -2.46
C TYR A 101 -29.38 4.33 -3.51
N LEU A 102 -29.13 5.60 -3.20
CA LEU A 102 -29.36 6.72 -4.12
C LEU A 102 -28.18 6.92 -5.08
N LEU A 103 -26.95 6.69 -4.63
CA LEU A 103 -25.76 6.72 -5.49
C LEU A 103 -25.84 5.72 -6.64
N GLN A 104 -26.48 4.57 -6.43
CA GLN A 104 -26.71 3.55 -7.47
C GLN A 104 -27.60 4.00 -8.64
N TRP A 105 -28.29 5.14 -8.52
CA TRP A 105 -29.06 5.72 -9.61
C TRP A 105 -28.26 6.79 -10.38
N GLY A 106 -27.14 7.24 -9.83
CA GLY A 106 -26.25 8.24 -10.43
C GLY A 106 -25.34 7.66 -11.50
N ILE A 107 -25.12 8.42 -12.57
CA ILE A 107 -24.18 8.03 -13.63
C ILE A 107 -22.73 8.01 -13.10
N SER A 108 -22.39 8.88 -12.14
CA SER A 108 -21.02 9.04 -11.64
C SER A 108 -20.46 7.75 -11.04
N GLU A 109 -21.26 7.03 -10.25
CA GLU A 109 -20.86 5.77 -9.60
C GLU A 109 -20.48 4.70 -10.64
N HIS A 110 -21.38 4.44 -11.59
CA HIS A 110 -21.16 3.46 -12.67
C HIS A 110 -20.01 3.85 -13.61
N TYR A 111 -19.86 5.14 -13.93
CA TYR A 111 -18.74 5.61 -14.73
C TYR A 111 -17.41 5.51 -13.97
N THR A 112 -17.41 5.76 -12.66
CA THR A 112 -16.22 5.66 -11.81
C THR A 112 -15.73 4.22 -11.72
N SER A 113 -16.63 3.24 -11.64
CA SER A 113 -16.30 1.82 -11.75
C SER A 113 -15.58 1.50 -13.07
N MET A 114 -16.19 1.88 -14.20
CA MET A 114 -15.65 1.63 -15.54
C MET A 114 -14.32 2.33 -15.82
N SER A 115 -14.18 3.59 -15.37
CA SER A 115 -12.95 4.36 -15.57
C SER A 115 -11.75 3.82 -14.79
N ARG A 116 -11.98 2.99 -13.78
CA ARG A 116 -10.91 2.25 -13.09
C ARG A 116 -10.43 1.00 -13.84
N GLY A 117 -11.00 0.67 -15.01
CA GLY A 117 -10.63 -0.52 -15.77
C GLY A 117 -11.49 -1.75 -15.47
N VAL A 118 -12.56 -1.56 -14.69
CA VAL A 118 -13.46 -2.64 -14.30
C VAL A 118 -14.71 -2.58 -15.16
N ILE A 119 -14.97 -3.61 -15.95
CA ILE A 119 -16.22 -3.73 -16.69
C ILE A 119 -17.14 -4.68 -15.92
N ASP A 120 -18.05 -4.11 -15.14
CA ASP A 120 -19.10 -4.86 -14.46
C ASP A 120 -20.35 -4.97 -15.36
N ALA A 121 -20.99 -6.14 -15.38
CA ALA A 121 -22.27 -6.32 -16.05
C ALA A 121 -23.34 -5.35 -15.54
N ASN A 122 -23.31 -4.99 -14.25
CA ASN A 122 -24.27 -4.06 -13.65
C ASN A 122 -24.13 -2.65 -14.23
N ASP A 123 -22.92 -2.18 -14.49
CA ASP A 123 -22.66 -0.87 -15.10
C ASP A 123 -23.17 -0.83 -16.54
N ILE A 124 -22.93 -1.89 -17.32
CA ILE A 124 -23.44 -2.02 -18.69
C ILE A 124 -24.98 -2.03 -18.69
N LEU A 125 -25.60 -2.80 -17.79
CA LEU A 125 -27.05 -2.88 -17.67
C LEU A 125 -27.66 -1.54 -17.27
N TYR A 126 -27.03 -0.81 -16.37
CA TYR A 126 -27.45 0.53 -15.97
C TYR A 126 -27.46 1.49 -17.17
N PHE A 127 -26.33 1.62 -17.88
CA PHE A 127 -26.23 2.55 -19.01
C PHE A 127 -27.13 2.16 -20.18
N ALA A 128 -27.29 0.85 -20.44
CA ALA A 128 -28.24 0.36 -21.43
C ALA A 128 -29.68 0.71 -21.05
N GLY A 129 -30.05 0.49 -19.78
CA GLY A 129 -31.37 0.83 -19.26
C GLY A 129 -31.65 2.32 -19.33
N LEU A 130 -30.70 3.15 -18.90
CA LEU A 130 -30.80 4.61 -18.97
C LEU A 130 -30.98 5.09 -20.41
N THR A 131 -30.14 4.61 -21.33
CA THR A 131 -30.24 4.93 -22.76
C THR A 131 -31.60 4.56 -23.34
N LEU A 132 -32.09 3.35 -23.03
CA LEU A 132 -33.40 2.88 -23.48
C LEU A 132 -34.56 3.68 -22.88
N ALA A 133 -34.47 4.10 -21.62
CA ALA A 133 -35.48 4.92 -20.95
C ALA A 133 -35.66 6.26 -21.68
N PHE A 134 -34.56 6.99 -21.91
CA PHE A 134 -34.61 8.31 -22.54
C PHE A 134 -34.95 8.25 -24.03
N LEU A 135 -34.43 7.26 -24.78
CA LEU A 135 -34.85 7.05 -26.17
C LEU A 135 -36.33 6.62 -26.29
N GLY A 136 -36.80 5.78 -25.36
CA GLY A 136 -38.19 5.39 -25.25
C GLY A 136 -39.10 6.58 -24.96
N GLY A 137 -38.70 7.45 -24.03
CA GLY A 137 -39.38 8.70 -23.73
C GLY A 137 -39.43 9.63 -24.94
N ALA A 138 -38.31 9.80 -25.65
CA ALA A 138 -38.25 10.63 -26.86
C ALA A 138 -39.21 10.10 -27.94
N ARG A 139 -39.28 8.78 -28.11
CA ARG A 139 -40.22 8.14 -29.01
C ARG A 139 -41.68 8.37 -28.62
N MET A 140 -42.01 8.29 -27.33
CA MET A 140 -43.38 8.56 -26.84
C MET A 140 -43.81 10.02 -27.04
N MET A 141 -42.88 10.97 -27.05
CA MET A 141 -43.18 12.38 -27.35
C MET A 141 -43.48 12.61 -28.84
N LEU A 142 -42.87 11.83 -29.73
CA LEU A 142 -43.01 11.97 -31.18
C LEU A 142 -44.17 11.15 -31.77
N GLU A 143 -44.58 10.05 -31.13
CA GLU A 143 -45.67 9.21 -31.63
C GLU A 143 -47.04 9.63 -31.05
N PRO A 144 -48.06 9.87 -31.91
CA PRO A 144 -49.37 10.36 -31.47
C PRO A 144 -50.25 9.28 -30.81
N THR A 145 -50.01 7.99 -31.08
CA THR A 145 -50.80 6.88 -30.51
C THR A 145 -49.97 6.09 -29.50
N LYS A 146 -50.38 6.14 -28.23
CA LYS A 146 -49.74 5.38 -27.15
C LYS A 146 -50.23 3.93 -27.19
N ASN A 147 -49.35 3.00 -27.55
CA ASN A 147 -49.64 1.57 -27.64
C ASN A 147 -48.54 0.76 -26.92
N LEU A 148 -48.74 -0.55 -26.72
CA LEU A 148 -47.75 -1.41 -26.04
C LEU A 148 -46.36 -1.34 -26.69
N ARG A 149 -46.28 -1.17 -28.01
CA ARG A 149 -45.02 -1.00 -28.75
C ARG A 149 -44.27 0.29 -28.42
N THR A 150 -44.96 1.35 -28.00
CA THR A 150 -44.34 2.62 -27.60
C THR A 150 -43.87 2.59 -26.15
N ALA A 151 -44.54 1.79 -25.30
CA ALA A 151 -44.16 1.58 -23.90
C ALA A 151 -43.08 0.49 -23.71
N LEU A 152 -42.94 -0.45 -24.64
CA LEU A 152 -41.98 -1.56 -24.58
C LEU A 152 -40.52 -1.15 -24.25
N PRO A 153 -39.90 -0.14 -24.90
CA PRO A 153 -38.52 0.25 -24.55
C PRO A 153 -38.38 0.77 -23.12
N ILE A 154 -39.42 1.42 -22.58
CA ILE A 154 -39.44 1.91 -21.20
C ILE A 154 -39.61 0.74 -20.22
N LEU A 155 -40.47 -0.23 -20.54
CA LEU A 155 -40.62 -1.45 -19.74
C LEU A 155 -39.32 -2.26 -19.68
N ILE A 156 -38.63 -2.39 -20.81
CA ILE A 156 -37.30 -3.01 -20.87
C ILE A 156 -36.31 -2.20 -20.03
N ALA A 157 -36.31 -0.87 -20.17
CA ALA A 157 -35.44 0.01 -19.40
C ALA A 157 -35.64 -0.14 -17.89
N VAL A 158 -36.89 -0.17 -17.42
CA VAL A 158 -37.23 -0.40 -16.00
C VAL A 158 -36.74 -1.78 -15.55
N GLY A 159 -36.94 -2.82 -16.37
CA GLY A 159 -36.44 -4.16 -16.07
C GLY A 159 -34.91 -4.22 -15.96
N THR A 160 -34.18 -3.56 -16.86
CA THR A 160 -32.71 -3.52 -16.84
C THR A 160 -32.15 -2.69 -15.68
N LEU A 161 -32.79 -1.57 -15.33
CA LEU A 161 -32.41 -0.74 -14.18
C LEU A 161 -32.73 -1.43 -12.84
N ALA A 162 -33.84 -2.17 -12.78
CA ALA A 162 -34.13 -3.02 -11.62
C ALA A 162 -33.12 -4.16 -11.51
N LEU A 163 -32.71 -4.78 -12.63
CA LEU A 163 -31.72 -5.85 -12.63
C LEU A 163 -30.33 -5.36 -12.21
N SER A 164 -29.91 -4.16 -12.64
CA SER A 164 -28.62 -3.57 -12.24
C SER A 164 -28.54 -3.25 -10.76
N THR A 165 -29.69 -2.96 -10.12
CA THR A 165 -29.76 -2.65 -8.68
C THR A 165 -29.90 -3.90 -7.80
N LEU A 166 -30.49 -4.98 -8.31
CA LEU A 166 -30.74 -6.22 -7.54
C LEU A 166 -29.52 -7.16 -7.43
N ARG A 167 -28.37 -6.82 -8.04
CA ARG A 167 -27.07 -7.52 -7.98
C ARG A 167 -27.07 -9.07 -8.17
N PRO A 168 -27.78 -9.70 -9.13
CA PRO A 168 -27.68 -11.15 -9.30
C PRO A 168 -26.60 -11.59 -10.32
N VAL A 169 -25.96 -10.67 -11.07
CA VAL A 169 -25.02 -11.02 -12.15
C VAL A 169 -23.57 -10.76 -11.74
N PHE A 170 -22.86 -11.83 -11.37
CA PHE A 170 -21.42 -11.82 -11.05
C PHE A 170 -20.55 -12.01 -12.31
N VAL A 171 -20.74 -11.17 -13.33
CA VAL A 171 -19.85 -11.19 -14.50
C VAL A 171 -19.08 -9.88 -14.53
N ARG A 172 -17.82 -9.96 -14.13
CA ARG A 172 -16.89 -8.84 -14.03
C ARG A 172 -15.66 -9.16 -14.85
N LEU A 173 -15.24 -8.21 -15.67
CA LEU A 173 -14.00 -8.30 -16.42
C LEU A 173 -13.08 -7.18 -15.97
N ASP A 174 -11.97 -7.55 -15.35
CA ASP A 174 -10.91 -6.63 -14.97
C ASP A 174 -9.91 -6.50 -16.11
N LEU A 175 -9.80 -5.29 -16.66
CA LEU A 175 -8.87 -4.98 -17.74
C LEU A 175 -7.53 -4.46 -17.21
N THR A 176 -7.40 -4.16 -15.92
CA THR A 176 -6.18 -3.58 -15.34
C THR A 176 -4.97 -4.48 -15.59
N ALA A 177 -3.82 -3.87 -15.85
CA ALA A 177 -2.61 -4.60 -16.21
C ALA A 177 -2.18 -5.64 -15.16
N ASP A 178 -2.47 -5.37 -13.88
CA ASP A 178 -2.12 -6.23 -12.75
C ASP A 178 -3.30 -7.08 -12.23
N GLN A 179 -4.44 -7.12 -12.94
CA GLN A 179 -5.63 -7.84 -12.45
C GLN A 179 -6.04 -7.38 -11.03
N ARG A 180 -5.92 -6.07 -10.77
CA ARG A 180 -6.05 -5.40 -9.47
C ARG A 180 -7.37 -5.67 -8.75
N PHE A 181 -8.38 -6.12 -9.48
CA PHE A 181 -9.74 -6.34 -9.02
C PHE A 181 -10.18 -7.80 -9.13
N SER A 182 -9.24 -8.72 -9.33
CA SER A 182 -9.39 -10.17 -9.19
C SER A 182 -8.35 -10.72 -8.21
N LEU A 183 -8.68 -11.83 -7.54
CA LEU A 183 -7.76 -12.48 -6.62
C LEU A 183 -6.56 -13.06 -7.36
N SER A 184 -5.36 -12.88 -6.82
CA SER A 184 -4.17 -13.58 -7.32
C SER A 184 -4.20 -15.07 -7.00
N ASP A 185 -3.61 -15.90 -7.87
CA ASP A 185 -3.50 -17.36 -7.66
C ASP A 185 -2.92 -17.73 -6.28
N ALA A 186 -2.01 -16.91 -5.77
CA ALA A 186 -1.42 -17.10 -4.44
C ALA A 186 -2.43 -16.86 -3.32
N THR A 187 -3.24 -15.81 -3.42
CA THR A 187 -4.33 -15.52 -2.46
C THR A 187 -5.41 -16.60 -2.54
N GLU A 188 -5.77 -17.01 -3.75
CA GLU A 188 -6.70 -18.11 -3.98
C GLU A 188 -6.27 -19.40 -3.28
N SER A 189 -5.00 -19.79 -3.44
CA SER A 189 -4.45 -20.97 -2.77
C SER A 189 -4.45 -20.85 -1.24
N LEU A 190 -4.26 -19.65 -0.69
CA LEU A 190 -4.35 -19.42 0.76
C LEU A 190 -5.79 -19.54 1.26
N ILE A 191 -6.76 -19.02 0.51
CA ILE A 191 -8.19 -19.13 0.84
C ILE A 191 -8.63 -20.59 0.84
N ASP A 192 -8.18 -21.38 -0.13
CA ASP A 192 -8.52 -22.80 -0.27
C ASP A 192 -7.97 -23.66 0.89
N GLN A 193 -6.92 -23.20 1.58
CA GLN A 193 -6.31 -23.88 2.74
C GLN A 193 -7.05 -23.63 4.07
N VAL A 194 -8.07 -22.78 4.11
CA VAL A 194 -8.82 -22.49 5.34
C VAL A 194 -9.81 -23.63 5.64
N GLU A 195 -9.42 -24.53 6.55
CA GLU A 195 -10.19 -25.73 6.92
C GLU A 195 -11.23 -25.49 8.02
N GLU A 196 -10.92 -24.62 8.99
CA GLU A 196 -11.80 -24.27 10.12
C GLU A 196 -12.48 -22.90 9.95
N PRO A 197 -13.55 -22.57 10.72
CA PRO A 197 -14.18 -21.26 10.65
C PRO A 197 -13.19 -20.13 10.98
N MET A 198 -13.05 -19.19 10.05
CA MET A 198 -12.24 -17.99 10.19
C MET A 198 -13.15 -16.76 10.26
N LEU A 199 -12.94 -15.90 11.25
CA LEU A 199 -13.72 -14.67 11.42
C LEU A 199 -12.84 -13.44 11.20
N VAL A 200 -13.26 -12.57 10.27
CA VAL A 200 -12.66 -11.26 10.04
C VAL A 200 -13.54 -10.19 10.69
N THR A 201 -13.11 -9.65 11.81
CA THR A 201 -13.82 -8.55 12.50
C THR A 201 -13.30 -7.21 11.99
N ILE A 202 -14.15 -6.39 11.39
CA ILE A 202 -13.80 -5.14 10.71
C ILE A 202 -14.24 -3.96 11.58
N TYR A 203 -13.33 -3.06 11.95
CA TYR A 203 -13.58 -1.93 12.85
C TYR A 203 -13.89 -0.61 12.14
N LEU A 204 -14.30 -0.71 10.87
CA LEU A 204 -14.63 0.41 10.01
C LEU A 204 -16.13 0.44 9.76
N GLU A 205 -16.93 0.67 10.81
CA GLU A 205 -18.39 0.86 10.75
C GLU A 205 -18.79 2.18 11.40
N GLY A 206 -19.61 2.97 10.70
CA GLY A 206 -20.05 4.30 11.16
C GLY A 206 -20.36 5.25 10.01
N ASP A 207 -20.73 6.48 10.37
CA ASP A 207 -20.95 7.56 9.40
C ASP A 207 -19.61 8.24 9.07
N PHE A 208 -19.05 7.88 7.92
CA PHE A 208 -17.72 8.34 7.51
C PHE A 208 -17.77 9.17 6.23
N PRO A 209 -16.75 10.01 5.96
CA PRO A 209 -16.59 10.66 4.67
C PRO A 209 -16.53 9.64 3.52
N ALA A 210 -16.91 10.06 2.31
CA ALA A 210 -17.02 9.21 1.12
C ALA A 210 -15.78 8.33 0.85
N GLY A 211 -14.57 8.85 1.12
CA GLY A 211 -13.33 8.07 0.96
C GLY A 211 -13.28 6.83 1.86
N PHE A 212 -13.69 6.94 3.13
CA PHE A 212 -13.68 5.83 4.08
C PHE A 212 -14.85 4.86 3.86
N GLN A 213 -16.02 5.36 3.46
CA GLN A 213 -17.13 4.51 3.00
C GLN A 213 -16.72 3.65 1.80
N ARG A 214 -15.92 4.21 0.89
CA ARG A 214 -15.35 3.48 -0.24
C ARG A 214 -14.33 2.43 0.22
N LEU A 215 -13.41 2.76 1.13
CA LEU A 215 -12.47 1.78 1.70
C LEU A 215 -13.20 0.61 2.38
N GLN A 216 -14.25 0.91 3.15
CA GLN A 216 -15.12 -0.09 3.75
C GLN A 216 -15.76 -0.97 2.68
N SER A 217 -16.44 -0.37 1.70
CA SER A 217 -17.14 -1.09 0.64
C SER A 217 -16.22 -2.01 -0.17
N GLU A 218 -15.01 -1.55 -0.49
CA GLU A 218 -13.99 -2.35 -1.18
C GLU A 218 -13.46 -3.51 -0.31
N THR A 219 -13.28 -3.27 1.00
CA THR A 219 -12.89 -4.32 1.96
C THR A 219 -13.97 -5.40 2.04
N LEU A 220 -15.24 -5.01 2.17
CA LEU A 220 -16.37 -5.94 2.22
C LEU A 220 -16.51 -6.72 0.92
N ARG A 221 -16.39 -6.05 -0.23
CA ARG A 221 -16.44 -6.71 -1.53
C ARG A 221 -15.36 -7.79 -1.65
N LEU A 222 -14.14 -7.48 -1.24
CA LEU A 222 -13.03 -8.45 -1.28
C LEU A 222 -13.28 -9.66 -0.35
N LEU A 223 -13.82 -9.41 0.86
CA LEU A 223 -14.18 -10.49 1.78
C LEU A 223 -15.39 -11.31 1.30
N ASP A 224 -16.30 -10.71 0.53
CA ASP A 224 -17.35 -11.43 -0.17
C ASP A 224 -16.79 -12.40 -1.22
N GLU A 225 -15.74 -12.00 -1.96
CA GLU A 225 -15.03 -12.88 -2.89
C GLU A 225 -14.34 -14.04 -2.15
N PHE A 226 -13.68 -13.75 -1.02
CA PHE A 226 -13.05 -14.78 -0.17
C PHE A 226 -14.11 -15.79 0.32
N ARG A 227 -15.24 -15.30 0.82
CA ARG A 227 -16.37 -16.11 1.32
C ARG A 227 -17.06 -16.92 0.22
N ALA A 228 -17.18 -16.36 -0.98
CA ALA A 228 -17.76 -17.04 -2.14
C ALA A 228 -16.93 -18.26 -2.55
N ARG A 229 -15.60 -18.14 -2.43
CA ARG A 229 -14.67 -19.25 -2.69
C ARG A 229 -14.62 -20.25 -1.54
N ASN A 230 -14.45 -19.78 -0.31
CA ASN A 230 -14.42 -20.62 0.89
C ASN A 230 -15.42 -20.16 1.95
N ARG A 231 -16.44 -20.99 2.19
CA ARG A 231 -17.55 -20.74 3.12
C ARG A 231 -17.13 -20.70 4.59
N ASN A 232 -15.93 -21.16 4.92
CA ASN A 232 -15.37 -21.07 6.27
C ASN A 232 -14.96 -19.65 6.64
N ILE A 233 -14.70 -18.78 5.67
CA ILE A 233 -14.36 -17.38 5.90
C ILE A 233 -15.64 -16.58 6.10
N ARG A 234 -15.73 -15.92 7.25
CA ARG A 234 -16.85 -15.06 7.65
C ARG A 234 -16.31 -13.71 8.09
N TYR A 235 -17.14 -12.69 8.04
CA TYR A 235 -16.77 -11.36 8.52
C TYR A 235 -17.95 -10.70 9.23
N GLU A 236 -17.62 -9.76 10.10
CA GLU A 236 -18.57 -8.89 10.79
C GLU A 236 -18.02 -7.46 10.82
N LEU A 237 -18.93 -6.49 10.90
CA LEU A 237 -18.59 -5.09 11.10
C LEU A 237 -18.91 -4.68 12.52
N ILE A 238 -17.97 -3.97 13.16
CA ILE A 238 -18.12 -3.44 14.51
C ILE A 238 -17.76 -1.96 14.49
N ASN A 239 -18.62 -1.14 15.09
CA ASN A 239 -18.29 0.23 15.40
C ASN A 239 -17.69 0.28 16.83
N PRO A 240 -16.38 0.47 17.00
CA PRO A 240 -15.76 0.50 18.33
C PRO A 240 -16.22 1.70 19.17
N SER A 241 -16.85 2.71 18.56
CA SER A 241 -17.38 3.91 19.21
C SER A 241 -18.85 3.79 19.65
N GLU A 242 -19.57 2.72 19.27
CA GLU A 242 -21.02 2.62 19.47
C GLU A 242 -21.43 2.42 20.93
N ASN A 243 -20.57 1.79 21.74
CA ASN A 243 -20.92 1.46 23.13
C ASN A 243 -21.19 2.74 23.95
N PRO A 244 -22.34 2.87 24.63
CA PRO A 244 -22.69 4.07 25.38
C PRO A 244 -21.76 4.34 26.59
N ASP A 245 -21.12 3.31 27.16
CA ASP A 245 -20.21 3.44 28.30
C ASP A 245 -18.81 3.96 27.86
N PRO A 246 -18.39 5.17 28.32
CA PRO A 246 -17.08 5.72 27.99
C PRO A 246 -15.89 4.90 28.48
N GLN A 247 -16.04 4.12 29.55
CA GLN A 247 -14.97 3.26 30.04
C GLN A 247 -14.76 2.09 29.08
N VAL A 248 -15.85 1.42 28.70
CA VAL A 248 -15.80 0.28 27.76
C VAL A 248 -15.21 0.71 26.42
N ARG A 249 -15.60 1.88 25.88
CA ARG A 249 -14.99 2.41 24.64
C ARG A 249 -13.48 2.59 24.77
N ARG A 250 -13.01 3.19 25.87
CA ARG A 250 -11.57 3.40 26.11
C ARG A 250 -10.81 2.09 26.22
N ASP A 251 -11.41 1.09 26.88
CA ASP A 251 -10.82 -0.24 27.02
C ASP A 251 -10.72 -0.93 25.64
N THR A 252 -11.77 -0.87 24.81
CA THR A 252 -11.76 -1.36 23.43
C THR A 252 -10.69 -0.65 22.58
N TYR A 253 -10.58 0.67 22.68
CA TYR A 253 -9.55 1.44 21.95
C TYR A 253 -8.14 1.00 22.36
N THR A 254 -7.92 0.78 23.65
CA THR A 254 -6.63 0.31 24.17
C THR A 254 -6.32 -1.10 23.68
N GLN A 255 -7.32 -1.99 23.62
CA GLN A 255 -7.16 -3.34 23.08
C GLN A 255 -6.75 -3.31 21.60
N LEU A 256 -7.42 -2.50 20.78
CA LEU A 256 -7.08 -2.36 19.36
C LEU A 256 -5.67 -1.79 19.16
N GLN A 257 -5.29 -0.78 19.95
CA GLN A 257 -3.94 -0.24 19.93
C GLN A 257 -2.87 -1.26 20.34
N ASN A 258 -3.16 -2.09 21.35
CA ASN A 258 -2.26 -3.16 21.78
C ASN A 258 -2.11 -4.27 20.73
N LEU A 259 -3.14 -4.49 19.91
CA LEU A 259 -3.06 -5.34 18.72
C LEU A 259 -2.29 -4.66 17.57
N GLY A 260 -1.93 -3.38 17.69
CA GLY A 260 -1.21 -2.62 16.67
C GLY A 260 -2.13 -1.92 15.66
N LEU A 261 -3.42 -1.77 15.97
CA LEU A 261 -4.35 -0.98 15.16
C LEU A 261 -4.43 0.45 15.70
N GLY A 262 -3.86 1.39 14.95
CA GLY A 262 -3.89 2.81 15.26
C GLY A 262 -5.26 3.44 15.03
N ALA A 263 -5.57 4.47 15.82
CA ALA A 263 -6.77 5.26 15.63
C ALA A 263 -6.45 6.55 14.86
N ILE A 264 -7.36 6.98 14.00
CA ILE A 264 -7.31 8.27 13.32
C ILE A 264 -8.48 9.14 13.77
N GLN A 265 -8.32 10.45 13.63
CA GLN A 265 -9.40 11.41 13.86
C GLN A 265 -9.98 11.84 12.51
N LEU A 266 -11.29 11.65 12.34
CA LEU A 266 -12.04 12.10 11.16
C LEU A 266 -12.97 13.24 11.55
N GLU A 267 -12.98 14.28 10.74
CA GLU A 267 -13.96 15.35 10.83
C GLU A 267 -15.19 14.97 10.00
N VAL A 268 -16.32 14.80 10.67
CA VAL A 268 -17.62 14.50 10.05
C VAL A 268 -18.48 15.75 10.14
N GLN A 269 -19.07 16.17 9.02
CA GLN A 269 -20.03 17.28 9.00
C GLN A 269 -21.39 16.77 9.47
N GLU A 270 -21.83 17.19 10.65
CA GLU A 270 -23.22 17.01 11.12
C GLU A 270 -24.01 18.31 10.87
N ALA A 271 -25.35 18.22 10.90
CA ALA A 271 -26.24 19.36 10.67
C ALA A 271 -26.03 20.54 11.65
N ASP A 272 -25.39 20.31 12.80
CA ASP A 272 -25.14 21.28 13.88
C ASP A 272 -23.64 21.64 14.03
N GLY A 273 -22.76 21.19 13.12
CA GLY A 273 -21.33 21.53 13.13
C GLY A 273 -20.39 20.42 12.66
N VAL A 274 -19.09 20.67 12.73
CA VAL A 274 -18.05 19.66 12.46
C VAL A 274 -17.77 18.89 13.75
N LYS A 275 -17.96 17.58 13.72
CA LYS A 275 -17.69 16.69 14.85
C LYS A 275 -16.48 15.82 14.53
N THR A 276 -15.51 15.79 15.44
CA THR A 276 -14.36 14.90 15.34
C THR A 276 -14.73 13.53 15.92
N GLN A 277 -14.61 12.48 15.12
CA GLN A 277 -14.81 11.10 15.54
C GLN A 277 -13.51 10.32 15.42
N GLN A 278 -13.23 9.47 16.41
CA GLN A 278 -12.09 8.55 16.39
C GLN A 278 -12.48 7.26 15.66
N VAL A 279 -11.69 6.86 14.67
CA VAL A 279 -11.98 5.71 13.79
C VAL A 279 -10.76 4.79 13.75
N PHE A 280 -11.01 3.48 13.66
CA PHE A 280 -9.99 2.44 13.58
C PHE A 280 -10.08 1.74 12.23
N PRO A 281 -9.38 2.22 11.19
CA PRO A 281 -9.42 1.61 9.86
C PRO A 281 -8.58 0.33 9.84
N GLY A 282 -9.07 -0.70 10.51
CA GLY A 282 -8.39 -1.97 10.70
C GLY A 282 -9.37 -3.14 10.81
N ALA A 283 -8.84 -4.35 10.68
CA ALA A 283 -9.54 -5.59 10.88
C ALA A 283 -8.70 -6.54 11.75
N VAL A 284 -9.34 -7.48 12.41
CA VAL A 284 -8.67 -8.60 13.10
C VAL A 284 -9.17 -9.90 12.49
N VAL A 285 -8.25 -10.69 11.96
CA VAL A 285 -8.53 -12.02 11.43
C VAL A 285 -8.27 -13.03 12.54
N SER A 286 -9.31 -13.77 12.92
CA SER A 286 -9.26 -14.80 13.95
C SER A 286 -9.39 -16.18 13.33
N TYR A 287 -8.45 -17.06 13.62
CA TYR A 287 -8.44 -18.45 13.16
C TYR A 287 -7.89 -19.34 14.28
N ASN A 288 -8.72 -20.30 14.72
CA ASN A 288 -8.47 -21.11 15.91
C ASN A 288 -8.20 -20.22 17.14
N GLU A 289 -7.08 -20.41 17.85
CA GLU A 289 -6.67 -19.59 19.00
C GLU A 289 -5.79 -18.40 18.62
N ARG A 290 -5.58 -18.15 17.32
CA ARG A 290 -4.67 -17.11 16.82
C ARG A 290 -5.45 -15.94 16.25
N GLN A 291 -4.90 -14.75 16.47
CA GLN A 291 -5.41 -13.50 15.91
C GLN A 291 -4.31 -12.79 15.13
N TRP A 292 -4.70 -12.20 13.99
CA TRP A 292 -3.83 -11.41 13.16
C TRP A 292 -4.46 -10.04 12.86
N PRO A 293 -3.87 -8.94 13.34
CA PRO A 293 -4.34 -7.58 13.06
C PRO A 293 -3.93 -7.16 11.64
N VAL A 294 -4.84 -6.47 10.95
CA VAL A 294 -4.68 -5.97 9.58
C VAL A 294 -5.03 -4.49 9.56
N SER A 295 -4.07 -3.62 9.22
CA SER A 295 -4.38 -2.21 8.94
C SER A 295 -5.01 -2.11 7.56
N LEU A 296 -6.22 -1.57 7.48
CA LEU A 296 -6.92 -1.33 6.22
C LEU A 296 -6.54 0.01 5.60
N LEU A 297 -6.00 0.93 6.39
CA LEU A 297 -5.44 2.20 5.92
C LEU A 297 -3.91 2.13 5.96
N LEU A 298 -3.27 2.35 4.82
CA LEU A 298 -1.83 2.51 4.72
C LEU A 298 -1.42 3.88 5.24
N GLU A 299 -0.42 3.95 6.12
CA GLU A 299 0.22 5.21 6.46
C GLU A 299 1.24 5.56 5.37
N GLN A 300 1.02 6.67 4.66
CA GLN A 300 1.95 7.16 3.63
C GLN A 300 2.34 8.60 3.92
N PHE A 301 3.64 8.86 3.95
CA PHE A 301 4.19 10.18 4.18
C PHE A 301 3.86 11.15 3.02
N ALA A 302 3.43 12.36 3.37
CA ALA A 302 3.20 13.48 2.44
C ALA A 302 2.21 13.20 1.28
N GLN A 303 1.29 12.26 1.44
CA GLN A 303 0.22 12.00 0.47
C GLN A 303 -1.07 12.72 0.87
N ALA A 304 -1.84 13.13 -0.14
CA ALA A 304 -3.18 13.64 0.09
C ALA A 304 -4.09 12.50 0.62
N PRO A 305 -5.07 12.79 1.51
CA PRO A 305 -5.95 11.77 2.08
C PRO A 305 -6.61 10.86 1.05
N ASP A 306 -7.07 11.40 -0.08
CA ASP A 306 -7.69 10.61 -1.14
C ASP A 306 -6.70 9.65 -1.84
N ALA A 307 -5.46 10.10 -2.04
CA ALA A 307 -4.39 9.26 -2.61
C ALA A 307 -4.03 8.12 -1.65
N GLN A 308 -3.97 8.40 -0.35
CA GLN A 308 -3.74 7.40 0.69
C GLN A 308 -4.85 6.34 0.72
N ILE A 309 -6.12 6.75 0.63
CA ILE A 309 -7.25 5.82 0.55
C ILE A 309 -7.18 4.96 -0.71
N ASN A 310 -6.85 5.54 -1.86
CA ASN A 310 -6.66 4.79 -3.10
C ASN A 310 -5.55 3.74 -2.98
N ALA A 311 -4.39 4.12 -2.45
CA ALA A 311 -3.28 3.20 -2.21
C ALA A 311 -3.66 2.10 -1.22
N SER A 312 -4.45 2.43 -0.20
CA SER A 312 -4.95 1.47 0.79
C SER A 312 -5.88 0.44 0.15
N ILE A 313 -6.83 0.89 -0.68
CA ILE A 313 -7.72 0.01 -1.46
C ILE A 313 -6.91 -0.93 -2.34
N GLN A 314 -5.87 -0.43 -3.01
CA GLN A 314 -5.00 -1.23 -3.88
C GLN A 314 -4.18 -2.29 -3.11
N ASN A 315 -3.95 -2.08 -1.81
CA ASN A 315 -3.17 -2.98 -0.96
C ASN A 315 -4.04 -3.97 -0.15
N LEU A 316 -5.37 -3.86 -0.21
CA LEU A 316 -6.28 -4.67 0.62
C LEU A 316 -6.06 -6.17 0.45
N GLU A 317 -5.93 -6.67 -0.79
CA GLU A 317 -5.69 -8.09 -1.05
C GLU A 317 -4.40 -8.56 -0.39
N TYR A 318 -3.30 -7.84 -0.59
CA TYR A 318 -2.01 -8.19 0.01
C TYR A 318 -2.10 -8.18 1.55
N ALA A 319 -2.75 -7.19 2.14
CA ALA A 319 -2.90 -7.06 3.58
C ALA A 319 -3.68 -8.24 4.19
N LEU A 320 -4.80 -8.63 3.56
CA LEU A 320 -5.61 -9.77 4.01
C LEU A 320 -4.95 -11.12 3.70
N ALA A 321 -4.33 -11.29 2.53
CA ALA A 321 -3.60 -12.50 2.16
C ALA A 321 -2.38 -12.73 3.07
N SER A 322 -1.70 -11.67 3.49
CA SER A 322 -0.61 -11.76 4.47
C SER A 322 -1.10 -12.25 5.84
N ALA A 323 -2.30 -11.83 6.25
CA ALA A 323 -2.94 -12.33 7.47
C ALA A 323 -3.30 -13.83 7.35
N LEU A 324 -3.89 -14.24 6.23
CA LEU A 324 -4.17 -15.66 5.93
C LEU A 324 -2.88 -16.48 6.02
N ARG A 325 -1.82 -16.06 5.33
CA ARG A 325 -0.52 -16.74 5.36
C ARG A 325 0.03 -16.85 6.78
N GLY A 326 -0.01 -15.77 7.55
CA GLY A 326 0.45 -15.76 8.94
C GLY A 326 -0.32 -16.71 9.85
N LEU A 327 -1.63 -16.86 9.63
CA LEU A 327 -2.49 -17.72 10.44
C LEU A 327 -2.43 -19.20 10.03
N LEU A 328 -2.29 -19.48 8.73
CA LEU A 328 -2.28 -20.84 8.18
C LEU A 328 -0.91 -21.51 8.27
N GLN A 329 0.18 -20.74 8.41
CA GLN A 329 1.52 -21.30 8.48
C GLN A 329 1.74 -22.05 9.80
N THR A 330 1.88 -23.38 9.71
CA THR A 330 2.10 -24.29 10.85
C THR A 330 3.59 -24.47 11.17
N GLU A 331 4.46 -24.43 10.16
CA GLU A 331 5.92 -24.49 10.35
C GLU A 331 6.55 -23.10 10.40
N ARG A 332 7.14 -22.79 11.56
CA ARG A 332 7.81 -21.51 11.81
C ARG A 332 9.29 -21.63 11.50
N LYS A 333 9.77 -20.73 10.64
CA LYS A 333 11.19 -20.64 10.30
C LYS A 333 11.97 -20.12 11.51
N ARG A 334 13.20 -20.63 11.68
CA ARG A 334 14.06 -20.30 12.82
C ARG A 334 15.01 -19.17 12.44
N VAL A 335 14.95 -18.06 13.16
CA VAL A 335 15.79 -16.89 12.93
C VAL A 335 16.69 -16.66 14.15
N ALA A 336 17.98 -16.46 13.92
CA ALA A 336 18.93 -16.11 14.98
C ALA A 336 19.32 -14.63 14.93
N ILE A 337 19.18 -13.92 16.06
CA ILE A 337 19.85 -12.65 16.30
C ILE A 337 21.25 -12.97 16.82
N LEU A 338 22.27 -12.49 16.12
CA LEU A 338 23.66 -12.82 16.44
C LEU A 338 24.20 -11.99 17.61
N ASP A 339 24.99 -12.66 18.46
CA ASP A 339 25.81 -12.08 19.51
C ASP A 339 27.29 -12.50 19.31
N GLY A 340 28.22 -11.82 19.99
CA GLY A 340 29.64 -12.18 20.04
C GLY A 340 30.61 -11.05 19.68
N HIS A 341 30.08 -9.92 19.19
CA HIS A 341 30.82 -8.73 18.76
C HIS A 341 30.21 -7.44 19.31
N SER A 342 29.66 -7.48 20.53
CA SER A 342 29.02 -6.33 21.19
C SER A 342 27.88 -5.72 20.36
N GLU A 343 27.11 -6.58 19.69
CA GLU A 343 25.85 -6.27 19.01
C GLU A 343 24.81 -5.68 19.97
N LEU A 344 23.68 -5.20 19.43
CA LEU A 344 22.59 -4.66 20.25
C LEU A 344 22.03 -5.71 21.24
N GLU A 345 21.81 -5.28 22.47
CA GLU A 345 21.24 -6.11 23.53
C GLU A 345 19.75 -6.41 23.31
N ALA A 346 19.22 -7.43 24.00
CA ALA A 346 17.82 -7.86 23.86
C ALA A 346 16.81 -6.74 24.12
N VAL A 347 17.13 -5.81 25.03
CA VAL A 347 16.28 -4.64 25.31
C VAL A 347 16.27 -3.68 24.11
N GLN A 348 17.40 -3.50 23.44
CA GLN A 348 17.55 -2.60 22.30
C GLN A 348 16.91 -3.17 21.02
N THR A 349 16.85 -4.49 20.87
CA THR A 349 16.20 -5.19 19.74
C THR A 349 14.79 -5.68 20.04
N ALA A 350 14.23 -5.38 21.22
CA ALA A 350 12.98 -5.98 21.71
C ALA A 350 11.80 -5.81 20.72
N ALA A 351 11.64 -4.62 20.13
CA ALA A 351 10.57 -4.36 19.17
C ALA A 351 10.72 -5.19 17.88
N LEU A 352 11.95 -5.32 17.37
CA LEU A 352 12.25 -6.18 16.21
C LEU A 352 11.96 -7.64 16.52
N GLU A 353 12.46 -8.14 17.65
CA GLU A 353 12.27 -9.54 18.06
C GLU A 353 10.79 -9.88 18.27
N LEU A 354 10.02 -9.00 18.92
CA LEU A 354 8.58 -9.19 19.12
C LEU A 354 7.82 -9.22 17.79
N SER A 355 8.20 -8.37 16.83
CA SER A 355 7.62 -8.37 15.49
C SER A 355 7.94 -9.68 14.74
N LEU A 356 9.20 -10.12 14.75
CA LEU A 356 9.61 -11.37 14.13
C LEU A 356 8.94 -12.59 14.77
N ARG A 357 8.75 -12.59 16.11
CA ARG A 357 8.03 -13.64 16.84
C ARG A 357 6.56 -13.77 16.50
N LYS A 358 6.00 -12.94 15.61
CA LYS A 358 4.66 -13.17 15.03
C LYS A 358 4.67 -14.31 14.00
N SER A 359 5.80 -14.53 13.30
CA SER A 359 5.90 -15.51 12.22
C SER A 359 7.08 -16.48 12.34
N TYR A 360 8.10 -16.14 13.12
CA TYR A 360 9.37 -16.86 13.22
C TYR A 360 9.68 -17.32 14.63
N ASP A 361 10.36 -18.44 14.78
CA ASP A 361 10.96 -18.80 16.06
C ASP A 361 12.30 -18.06 16.19
N VAL A 362 12.34 -17.07 17.07
CA VAL A 362 13.47 -16.14 17.22
C VAL A 362 14.35 -16.53 18.39
N PHE A 363 15.63 -16.75 18.11
CA PHE A 363 16.65 -17.13 19.07
C PHE A 363 17.77 -16.10 19.09
N ARG A 364 18.50 -16.01 20.21
CA ARG A 364 19.82 -15.38 20.23
C ARG A 364 20.91 -16.43 20.09
N PHE A 365 21.94 -16.13 19.33
CA PHE A 365 23.03 -17.06 19.04
C PHE A 365 24.37 -16.35 19.11
N ASN A 366 25.19 -16.73 20.10
CA ASN A 366 26.53 -16.19 20.24
C ASN A 366 27.51 -16.96 19.34
N LEU A 367 28.11 -16.26 18.38
CA LEU A 367 29.03 -16.84 17.40
C LEU A 367 30.31 -17.39 18.05
N ARG A 368 30.72 -16.80 19.18
CA ARG A 368 31.96 -17.12 19.92
C ARG A 368 31.74 -18.04 21.11
N GLU A 369 30.51 -18.43 21.42
CA GLU A 369 30.20 -19.38 22.48
C GLU A 369 30.10 -20.80 21.95
N PHE A 370 31.25 -21.47 21.91
CA PHE A 370 31.36 -22.83 21.37
C PHE A 370 30.82 -23.88 22.34
N PRO A 371 29.97 -24.81 21.86
CA PRO A 371 29.50 -25.92 22.67
C PRO A 371 30.66 -26.87 22.99
N ILE A 372 30.68 -27.37 24.22
CA ILE A 372 31.67 -28.34 24.70
C ILE A 372 31.24 -29.74 24.26
N ASP A 373 32.15 -30.48 23.63
CA ASP A 373 31.94 -31.89 23.29
C ASP A 373 31.96 -32.74 24.56
N SER A 374 30.87 -33.47 24.83
CA SER A 374 30.75 -34.31 26.01
C SER A 374 31.72 -35.49 26.06
N THR A 375 32.33 -35.85 24.92
CA THR A 375 33.31 -36.95 24.81
C THR A 375 34.73 -36.46 25.05
N THR A 376 35.09 -35.30 24.50
CA THR A 376 36.47 -34.78 24.58
C THR A 376 36.66 -33.73 25.68
N GLY A 377 35.58 -33.09 26.14
CA GLY A 377 35.63 -31.97 27.08
C GLY A 377 36.09 -30.64 26.46
N GLU A 378 36.27 -30.60 25.15
CA GLU A 378 36.83 -29.46 24.41
C GLU A 378 35.74 -28.72 23.59
N PRO A 379 35.91 -27.41 23.32
CA PRO A 379 35.05 -26.67 22.41
C PRO A 379 35.01 -27.29 20.99
N SER A 380 33.80 -27.48 20.44
CA SER A 380 33.63 -28.13 19.14
C SER A 380 33.17 -27.16 18.06
N LEU A 381 34.09 -26.82 17.15
CA LEU A 381 33.79 -26.04 15.94
C LEU A 381 32.72 -26.71 15.07
N SER A 382 32.77 -28.04 14.92
CA SER A 382 31.80 -28.77 14.09
C SER A 382 30.38 -28.68 14.64
N MET A 383 30.22 -28.70 15.97
CA MET A 383 28.91 -28.50 16.60
C MET A 383 28.43 -27.06 16.43
N GLN A 384 29.33 -26.07 16.53
CA GLN A 384 28.99 -24.67 16.32
C GLN A 384 28.47 -24.42 14.89
N VAL A 385 29.17 -24.97 13.88
CA VAL A 385 28.74 -24.92 12.47
C VAL A 385 27.36 -25.58 12.29
N ARG A 386 27.12 -26.75 12.90
CA ARG A 386 25.80 -27.42 12.82
C ARG A 386 24.70 -26.59 13.49
N ARG A 387 24.97 -25.97 14.64
CA ARG A 387 24.01 -25.10 15.34
C ARG A 387 23.66 -23.88 14.51
N LEU A 388 24.67 -23.20 13.95
CA LEU A 388 24.47 -22.03 13.10
C LEU A 388 23.65 -22.38 11.84
N ASN A 389 24.00 -23.50 11.17
CA ASN A 389 23.25 -24.00 10.01
C ASN A 389 21.86 -24.56 10.33
N SER A 390 21.45 -24.63 11.60
CA SER A 390 20.08 -25.01 11.98
C SER A 390 19.07 -23.85 11.89
N PHE A 391 19.55 -22.62 11.63
CA PHE A 391 18.72 -21.44 11.44
C PHE A 391 18.47 -21.16 9.96
N ASP A 392 17.21 -20.88 9.59
CA ASP A 392 16.81 -20.48 8.24
C ASP A 392 17.27 -19.06 7.88
N GLY A 393 17.58 -18.23 8.89
CA GLY A 393 18.12 -16.88 8.70
C GLY A 393 18.85 -16.35 9.93
N ILE A 394 19.80 -15.44 9.70
CA ILE A 394 20.53 -14.72 10.75
C ILE A 394 20.35 -13.21 10.63
N VAL A 395 20.40 -12.50 11.74
CA VAL A 395 20.35 -11.04 11.83
C VAL A 395 21.56 -10.56 12.60
N MET A 396 22.39 -9.74 11.97
CA MET A 396 23.51 -9.07 12.61
C MET A 396 23.16 -7.61 12.86
N ALA A 397 22.98 -7.25 14.13
CA ALA A 397 22.47 -5.94 14.53
C ALA A 397 23.56 -5.07 15.19
N LYS A 398 24.13 -4.14 14.41
CA LYS A 398 25.15 -3.15 14.83
C LYS A 398 26.31 -3.80 15.59
N PRO A 399 27.13 -4.66 14.95
CA PRO A 399 28.33 -5.16 15.59
C PRO A 399 29.30 -4.02 15.88
N ARG A 400 30.01 -4.11 17.01
CA ARG A 400 30.93 -3.07 17.48
C ARG A 400 32.36 -3.56 17.64
N ASP A 401 32.58 -4.86 17.85
CA ASP A 401 33.91 -5.44 17.97
C ASP A 401 34.45 -5.98 16.64
N ALA A 402 35.77 -6.11 16.56
CA ALA A 402 36.46 -6.66 15.41
C ALA A 402 36.15 -8.16 15.21
N PHE A 403 35.95 -8.56 13.96
CA PHE A 403 35.80 -9.95 13.53
C PHE A 403 37.16 -10.57 13.22
N ASN A 404 37.44 -11.76 13.76
CA ASN A 404 38.61 -12.55 13.39
C ASN A 404 38.31 -13.46 12.17
N ASP A 405 39.32 -14.18 11.67
CA ASP A 405 39.16 -15.06 10.51
C ASP A 405 38.16 -16.20 10.75
N LEU A 406 38.09 -16.74 11.97
CA LEU A 406 37.14 -17.80 12.32
C LEU A 406 35.69 -17.27 12.33
N ASP A 407 35.46 -16.07 12.86
CA ASP A 407 34.13 -15.44 12.87
C ASP A 407 33.64 -15.22 11.43
N ARG A 408 34.50 -14.64 10.58
CA ARG A 408 34.22 -14.43 9.15
C ARG A 408 33.99 -15.75 8.42
N TRP A 409 34.78 -16.77 8.74
CA TRP A 409 34.63 -18.10 8.15
C TRP A 409 33.30 -18.74 8.52
N LEU A 410 32.88 -18.69 9.79
CA LEU A 410 31.59 -19.22 10.21
C LEU A 410 30.41 -18.59 9.44
N LEU A 411 30.45 -17.27 9.28
CA LEU A 411 29.43 -16.50 8.57
C LEU A 411 29.46 -16.77 7.06
N ASP A 412 30.64 -16.86 6.46
CA ASP A 412 30.81 -17.21 5.06
C ASP A 412 30.26 -18.61 4.77
N GLN A 413 30.66 -19.61 5.55
CA GLN A 413 30.20 -20.98 5.35
C GLN A 413 28.70 -21.15 5.59
N TYR A 414 28.11 -20.38 6.50
CA TYR A 414 26.66 -20.32 6.66
C TYR A 414 25.98 -19.84 5.37
N LEU A 415 26.46 -18.74 4.77
CA LEU A 415 25.92 -18.21 3.52
C LEU A 415 26.15 -19.18 2.34
N MET A 416 27.33 -19.79 2.25
CA MET A 416 27.64 -20.79 1.22
C MET A 416 26.75 -22.04 1.33
N ASN A 417 26.23 -22.33 2.52
CA ASN A 417 25.27 -23.40 2.76
C ASN A 417 23.80 -22.95 2.62
N ASN A 418 23.54 -22.01 1.70
CA ASN A 418 22.21 -21.45 1.40
C ASN A 418 21.55 -20.70 2.59
N GLY A 419 22.36 -20.25 3.54
CA GLY A 419 21.94 -19.40 4.64
C GLY A 419 21.51 -18.02 4.16
N ARG A 420 20.68 -17.34 4.96
CA ARG A 420 20.17 -16.00 4.65
C ARG A 420 20.57 -15.04 5.77
N ALA A 421 21.04 -13.86 5.42
CA ALA A 421 21.51 -12.90 6.42
C ALA A 421 20.93 -11.50 6.21
N LEU A 422 20.54 -10.86 7.30
CA LEU A 422 20.27 -9.42 7.37
C LEU A 422 21.41 -8.74 8.12
N TRP A 423 22.11 -7.83 7.44
CA TRP A 423 23.22 -7.07 8.00
C TRP A 423 22.77 -5.64 8.28
N MET A 424 22.85 -5.22 9.54
CA MET A 424 22.60 -3.85 9.98
C MET A 424 23.90 -3.29 10.53
N ILE A 425 24.68 -2.62 9.69
CA ILE A 425 26.05 -2.23 10.01
C ILE A 425 26.15 -0.71 10.16
N GLU A 426 26.81 -0.28 11.22
CA GLU A 426 27.15 1.11 11.45
C GLU A 426 28.62 1.34 11.07
N ALA A 427 28.84 1.93 9.90
CA ALA A 427 30.20 2.20 9.38
C ALA A 427 30.81 3.51 9.91
N VAL A 428 30.01 4.35 10.56
CA VAL A 428 30.44 5.61 11.19
C VAL A 428 29.88 5.64 12.60
N HIS A 429 30.73 5.74 13.61
CA HIS A 429 30.29 5.94 14.97
C HIS A 429 29.73 7.36 15.12
N ALA A 430 28.42 7.43 15.39
CA ALA A 430 27.72 8.68 15.62
C ALA A 430 26.51 8.42 16.53
N GLU A 431 26.55 8.93 17.77
CA GLU A 431 25.52 8.67 18.77
C GLU A 431 24.82 9.96 19.19
N MET A 432 23.49 9.96 19.15
CA MET A 432 22.67 11.11 19.53
C MET A 432 22.86 11.50 21.00
N ASP A 433 23.16 10.53 21.87
CA ASP A 433 23.44 10.74 23.29
C ASP A 433 24.63 11.69 23.50
N SER A 434 25.61 11.72 22.57
CA SER A 434 26.72 12.67 22.62
C SER A 434 26.25 14.13 22.58
N LEU A 435 25.14 14.40 21.89
CA LEU A 435 24.56 15.75 21.79
C LEU A 435 23.81 16.18 23.06
N SER A 436 23.58 15.26 24.00
CA SER A 436 23.02 15.58 25.31
C SER A 436 24.09 16.12 26.27
N TYR A 437 25.37 15.81 26.03
CA TYR A 437 26.50 16.27 26.85
C TYR A 437 27.21 17.50 26.26
N ALA A 438 27.26 17.62 24.94
CA ALA A 438 27.92 18.72 24.23
C ALA A 438 27.09 19.15 23.01
N PRO A 439 27.20 20.41 22.53
CA PRO A 439 26.43 20.87 21.37
C PRO A 439 26.90 20.25 20.04
N GLU A 440 27.99 19.48 20.05
CA GLU A 440 28.60 18.84 18.89
C GLU A 440 29.46 17.64 19.28
N PHE A 441 29.66 16.71 18.33
CA PHE A 441 30.58 15.59 18.47
C PHE A 441 31.31 15.30 17.14
N LEU A 442 32.41 14.56 17.23
CA LEU A 442 33.13 14.07 16.05
C LEU A 442 32.62 12.67 15.69
N ALA A 443 32.01 12.54 14.51
CA ALA A 443 31.70 11.25 13.91
C ALA A 443 32.95 10.70 13.22
N TYR A 444 33.27 9.42 13.41
CA TYR A 444 34.49 8.79 12.88
C TYR A 444 34.23 7.39 12.30
N PRO A 445 35.02 6.94 11.31
CA PRO A 445 34.81 5.65 10.66
C PRO A 445 35.10 4.48 11.61
N THR A 446 34.28 3.44 11.55
CA THR A 446 34.42 2.20 12.35
C THR A 446 34.53 0.92 11.53
N LEU A 447 34.15 0.97 10.24
CA LEU A 447 34.04 -0.24 9.42
C LEU A 447 35.34 -1.03 9.30
N ASP A 448 36.47 -0.34 9.11
CA ASP A 448 37.80 -0.97 9.01
C ASP A 448 38.20 -1.69 10.31
N PHE A 449 37.80 -1.14 11.46
CA PHE A 449 38.03 -1.78 12.77
C PHE A 449 37.15 -3.02 12.96
N ILE A 450 35.88 -2.96 12.53
CA ILE A 450 34.96 -4.11 12.58
C ILE A 450 35.48 -5.24 11.67
N GLY A 451 36.05 -4.90 10.51
CA GLY A 451 36.73 -5.86 9.63
C GLY A 451 35.80 -6.73 8.76
N LEU A 452 34.61 -6.21 8.45
CA LEU A 452 33.62 -6.83 7.55
C LEU A 452 33.62 -6.26 6.12
N ASP A 453 34.36 -5.17 5.87
CA ASP A 453 34.42 -4.47 4.58
C ASP A 453 34.79 -5.40 3.42
N GLY A 454 35.86 -6.18 3.56
CA GLY A 454 36.32 -7.10 2.51
C GLY A 454 35.33 -8.23 2.21
N MET A 455 34.65 -8.74 3.24
CA MET A 455 33.64 -9.79 3.11
C MET A 455 32.41 -9.30 2.36
N LEU A 456 31.86 -8.15 2.76
CA LEU A 456 30.72 -7.52 2.09
C LEU A 456 31.07 -7.08 0.65
N PHE A 457 32.29 -6.58 0.45
CA PHE A 457 32.79 -6.21 -0.87
C PHE A 457 32.77 -7.41 -1.81
N THR A 458 33.23 -8.57 -1.33
CA THR A 458 33.26 -9.82 -2.09
C THR A 458 31.86 -10.28 -2.49
N TYR A 459 30.87 -10.12 -1.61
CA TYR A 459 29.47 -10.44 -1.91
C TYR A 459 28.79 -9.44 -2.86
N GLY A 460 29.35 -8.23 -2.99
CA GLY A 460 28.91 -7.24 -3.96
C GLY A 460 28.32 -5.97 -3.36
N ALA A 461 28.62 -5.65 -2.09
CA ALA A 461 28.20 -4.43 -1.42
C ALA A 461 29.39 -3.67 -0.80
N ARG A 462 29.44 -2.35 -0.98
CA ARG A 462 30.43 -1.47 -0.35
C ARG A 462 29.72 -0.54 0.62
N VAL A 463 29.83 -0.81 1.92
CA VAL A 463 29.33 0.12 2.94
C VAL A 463 30.30 1.30 3.03
N ASN A 464 29.78 2.52 2.90
CA ASN A 464 30.58 3.73 2.91
C ASN A 464 30.69 4.31 4.32
N THR A 465 31.88 4.81 4.67
CA THR A 465 32.15 5.53 5.92
C THR A 465 31.74 7.01 5.83
N THR A 466 30.51 7.24 5.37
CA THR A 466 29.92 8.58 5.20
C THR A 466 28.53 8.63 5.84
N LEU A 467 28.21 9.73 6.52
CA LEU A 467 26.83 10.00 6.93
C LEU A 467 26.00 10.47 5.73
N ALA A 468 24.78 9.97 5.61
CA ALA A 468 23.80 10.45 4.65
C ALA A 468 23.08 11.68 5.21
N ALA A 469 23.21 12.82 4.53
CA ALA A 469 22.46 14.03 4.84
C ALA A 469 21.43 14.30 3.72
N ASP A 470 20.19 14.64 4.08
CA ASP A 470 19.10 14.84 3.14
C ASP A 470 18.23 16.04 3.56
N LEU A 471 17.73 16.79 2.57
CA LEU A 471 16.74 17.84 2.80
C LEU A 471 15.34 17.27 3.09
N VAL A 472 15.05 16.05 2.63
CA VAL A 472 13.85 15.28 3.01
C VAL A 472 14.18 14.46 4.25
N CYS A 473 13.99 15.07 5.40
CA CYS A 473 14.38 14.51 6.70
C CYS A 473 13.28 14.68 7.75
N ALA A 474 13.36 13.86 8.79
CA ALA A 474 12.60 14.05 10.01
C ALA A 474 13.17 15.24 10.82
N GLY A 475 12.36 15.74 11.75
CA GLY A 475 12.79 16.79 12.66
C GLY A 475 13.14 16.29 14.05
N ILE A 476 13.90 17.10 14.77
CA ILE A 476 14.15 16.96 16.21
C ILE A 476 13.34 18.03 16.94
N ASN A 477 12.70 17.65 18.04
CA ASN A 477 11.97 18.57 18.89
C ASN A 477 12.95 19.29 19.84
N ASP A 478 13.10 20.61 19.66
CA ASP A 478 13.97 21.46 20.49
C ASP A 478 13.23 22.07 21.71
N GLN A 479 12.10 21.48 22.12
CA GLN A 479 11.14 21.95 23.12
C GLN A 479 10.30 23.17 22.70
N ARG A 480 10.71 23.93 21.66
CA ARG A 480 9.94 25.06 21.13
C ARG A 480 9.21 24.68 19.84
N SER A 481 9.87 23.90 19.00
CA SER A 481 9.42 23.52 17.67
C SER A 481 10.12 22.25 17.20
N VAL A 482 9.49 21.52 16.29
CA VAL A 482 10.15 20.45 15.55
C VAL A 482 10.95 21.09 14.41
N ARG A 483 12.27 20.95 14.43
CA ARG A 483 13.16 21.48 13.39
C ARG A 483 13.73 20.36 12.53
N PRO A 484 13.70 20.46 11.18
CA PRO A 484 14.30 19.47 10.30
C PRO A 484 15.77 19.24 10.63
N TRP A 485 16.18 17.97 10.71
CA TRP A 485 17.55 17.60 11.01
C TRP A 485 18.08 16.74 9.87
N VAL A 486 19.00 17.30 9.07
CA VAL A 486 19.44 16.68 7.80
C VAL A 486 20.09 15.30 7.98
N TYR A 487 20.62 14.99 9.16
CA TYR A 487 21.16 13.66 9.48
C TYR A 487 20.10 12.64 9.91
N PHE A 488 18.81 13.00 9.92
CA PHE A 488 17.67 12.10 10.08
C PHE A 488 16.90 11.92 8.75
N PRO A 489 17.58 11.50 7.67
CA PRO A 489 16.96 11.35 6.36
C PRO A 489 15.81 10.33 6.38
N LEU A 490 14.79 10.59 5.55
CA LEU A 490 13.69 9.67 5.31
C LEU A 490 14.00 8.83 4.07
N MET A 491 14.39 7.57 4.28
CA MET A 491 14.74 6.67 3.18
C MET A 491 13.49 6.22 2.45
N LEU A 492 13.47 6.41 1.13
CA LEU A 492 12.35 6.12 0.27
C LEU A 492 12.49 4.73 -0.37
N PRO A 493 11.45 3.88 -0.30
CA PRO A 493 11.40 2.63 -1.03
C PRO A 493 11.02 2.92 -2.48
N GLN A 494 11.98 2.77 -3.40
CA GLN A 494 11.80 3.12 -4.82
C GLN A 494 11.80 1.87 -5.72
N SER A 495 11.81 0.68 -5.11
CA SER A 495 11.81 -0.60 -5.81
C SER A 495 10.45 -1.27 -5.67
N GLU A 496 9.99 -1.93 -6.73
CA GLU A 496 8.79 -2.77 -6.73
C GLU A 496 9.00 -4.13 -6.02
N HIS A 497 10.17 -4.34 -5.41
CA HIS A 497 10.49 -5.58 -4.72
C HIS A 497 9.55 -5.81 -3.52
N PRO A 498 9.00 -7.02 -3.33
CA PRO A 498 8.03 -7.31 -2.26
C PRO A 498 8.50 -6.96 -0.83
N ILE A 499 9.81 -6.89 -0.58
CA ILE A 499 10.37 -6.49 0.73
C ILE A 499 10.02 -5.05 1.09
N VAL A 500 10.00 -4.14 0.11
CA VAL A 500 9.83 -2.70 0.33
C VAL A 500 8.61 -2.12 -0.38
N LYS A 501 7.92 -2.91 -1.20
CA LYS A 501 6.67 -2.51 -1.86
C LYS A 501 5.66 -2.07 -0.80
N ASN A 502 5.07 -0.89 -0.97
CA ASN A 502 4.11 -0.26 -0.05
C ASN A 502 4.67 0.07 1.35
N LEU A 503 5.98 -0.03 1.57
CA LEU A 503 6.62 0.47 2.78
C LEU A 503 6.55 2.01 2.78
N ASN A 504 6.32 2.62 3.95
CA ASN A 504 6.44 4.07 4.09
C ASN A 504 7.92 4.48 4.13
N ALA A 505 8.20 5.78 4.10
CA ALA A 505 9.55 6.28 4.26
C ALA A 505 10.13 5.82 5.62
N VAL A 506 11.34 5.27 5.59
CA VAL A 506 12.02 4.74 6.78
C VAL A 506 12.98 5.80 7.30
N ARG A 507 12.69 6.35 8.47
CA ARG A 507 13.58 7.30 9.15
C ARG A 507 14.85 6.59 9.59
N TYR A 508 16.00 7.07 9.14
CA TYR A 508 17.30 6.65 9.70
C TYR A 508 17.77 7.73 10.66
N GLU A 509 18.50 7.33 11.70
CA GLU A 509 19.21 8.26 12.58
C GLU A 509 20.71 8.11 12.29
N LEU A 510 21.35 9.17 11.79
CA LEU A 510 22.78 9.19 11.49
C LEU A 510 23.20 8.04 10.53
N GLY A 511 22.35 7.76 9.53
CA GLY A 511 22.51 6.65 8.61
C GLY A 511 23.72 6.75 7.67
N THR A 512 24.20 5.61 7.19
CA THR A 512 25.29 5.51 6.19
C THR A 512 24.77 5.06 4.83
N THR A 513 25.62 5.16 3.80
CA THR A 513 25.26 4.74 2.41
C THR A 513 25.96 3.44 2.03
N VAL A 514 25.40 2.74 1.05
CA VAL A 514 25.97 1.52 0.48
C VAL A 514 25.97 1.61 -1.04
N ASP A 515 27.11 1.31 -1.66
CA ASP A 515 27.21 1.20 -3.11
C ASP A 515 27.21 -0.28 -3.53
N THR A 516 26.77 -0.55 -4.76
CA THR A 516 26.77 -1.91 -5.33
C THR A 516 28.05 -2.17 -6.11
N ILE A 517 28.56 -3.40 -6.02
CA ILE A 517 29.73 -3.86 -6.76
C ILE A 517 29.31 -4.95 -7.76
N ARG A 518 29.90 -4.91 -8.94
CA ARG A 518 29.67 -5.94 -9.95
C ARG A 518 30.37 -7.24 -9.52
N VAL A 519 29.56 -8.28 -9.33
CA VAL A 519 29.99 -9.64 -8.99
C VAL A 519 29.17 -10.57 -9.89
N PRO A 520 29.81 -11.43 -10.69
CA PRO A 520 29.11 -12.40 -11.55
C PRO A 520 28.16 -13.28 -10.73
N GLY A 521 26.99 -13.62 -11.28
CA GLY A 521 26.01 -14.48 -10.60
C GLY A 521 25.17 -13.81 -9.50
N VAL A 522 25.58 -12.63 -9.01
CA VAL A 522 24.87 -11.91 -7.95
C VAL A 522 24.05 -10.74 -8.52
N ARG A 523 22.72 -10.84 -8.39
CA ARG A 523 21.76 -9.75 -8.65
C ARG A 523 21.75 -8.79 -7.47
N LYS A 524 21.65 -7.48 -7.76
CA LYS A 524 21.54 -6.43 -6.75
C LYS A 524 20.27 -5.64 -6.97
N THR A 525 19.51 -5.44 -5.90
CA THR A 525 18.30 -4.64 -5.90
C THR A 525 18.42 -3.59 -4.81
N ILE A 526 18.41 -2.30 -5.17
CA ILE A 526 18.38 -1.21 -4.19
C ILE A 526 16.99 -1.19 -3.57
N LEU A 527 16.92 -1.38 -2.26
CA LEU A 527 15.67 -1.45 -1.51
C LEU A 527 15.26 -0.08 -0.97
N LEU A 528 16.22 0.65 -0.37
CA LEU A 528 16.02 1.97 0.21
C LEU A 528 17.10 2.92 -0.28
N GLN A 529 16.70 4.18 -0.52
CA GLN A 529 17.60 5.25 -0.90
C GLN A 529 17.12 6.60 -0.36
N THR A 530 18.02 7.57 -0.30
CA THR A 530 17.67 8.96 0.03
C THR A 530 16.80 9.60 -1.05
N SER A 531 16.30 10.80 -0.79
CA SER A 531 15.68 11.65 -1.80
C SER A 531 16.70 12.11 -2.86
N PRO A 532 16.24 12.71 -3.97
CA PRO A 532 17.11 13.37 -4.94
C PRO A 532 17.93 14.55 -4.37
N TYR A 533 17.59 15.03 -3.17
CA TYR A 533 18.20 16.19 -2.52
C TYR A 533 19.11 15.78 -1.36
N ALA A 534 20.03 14.85 -1.64
CA ALA A 534 20.93 14.29 -0.66
C ALA A 534 22.41 14.61 -0.93
N ARG A 535 23.24 14.38 0.10
CA ARG A 535 24.69 14.55 0.08
C ARG A 535 25.36 13.56 1.05
N ARG A 536 26.54 13.06 0.70
CA ARG A 536 27.43 12.33 1.61
C ARG A 536 28.30 13.28 2.44
N ARG A 537 28.37 13.03 3.74
CA ARG A 537 29.28 13.70 4.69
C ARG A 537 30.37 12.69 5.10
N PRO A 538 31.59 12.77 4.53
CA PRO A 538 32.63 11.78 4.80
C PRO A 538 33.11 11.86 6.25
N ALA A 539 33.29 10.71 6.89
CA ALA A 539 33.91 10.65 8.22
C ALA A 539 35.46 10.66 8.09
N PRO A 540 36.19 11.31 9.02
CA PRO A 540 35.67 11.99 10.19
C PRO A 540 34.98 13.33 9.86
N THR A 541 33.85 13.60 10.51
CA THR A 541 33.10 14.87 10.35
C THR A 541 32.51 15.30 11.67
N GLN A 542 32.40 16.60 11.88
CA GLN A 542 31.71 17.17 13.02
C GLN A 542 30.20 17.19 12.77
N VAL A 543 29.43 16.79 13.76
CA VAL A 543 27.96 16.88 13.79
C VAL A 543 27.59 17.85 14.92
N SER A 544 26.83 18.90 14.61
CA SER A 544 26.55 20.00 15.55
C SER A 544 25.08 20.39 15.58
N LEU A 545 24.54 20.65 16.77
CA LEU A 545 23.20 21.23 16.98
C LEU A 545 23.06 22.61 16.33
N ALA A 546 24.16 23.32 16.05
CA ALA A 546 24.13 24.59 15.34
C ALA A 546 23.53 24.47 13.93
N GLU A 547 23.62 23.28 13.29
CA GLU A 547 23.03 23.04 11.97
C GLU A 547 21.48 23.09 12.00
N LEU A 548 20.82 22.94 13.15
CA LEU A 548 19.36 23.13 13.27
C LEU A 548 18.88 24.55 13.02
N TYR A 549 19.75 25.52 13.32
CA TYR A 549 19.39 26.93 13.33
C TYR A 549 19.85 27.64 12.06
N ASN A 550 20.55 26.93 11.17
CA ASN A 550 21.03 27.44 9.90
C ASN A 550 20.32 26.71 8.77
N GLU A 551 19.76 27.45 7.80
CA GLU A 551 19.16 26.81 6.64
C GLU A 551 20.22 26.05 5.83
N PRO A 552 19.96 24.78 5.47
CA PRO A 552 20.88 24.01 4.65
C PRO A 552 21.09 24.68 3.28
N VAL A 553 22.35 24.81 2.87
CA VAL A 553 22.70 25.34 1.55
C VAL A 553 22.32 24.31 0.48
N ARG A 554 21.16 24.50 -0.16
CA ARG A 554 20.57 23.56 -1.13
C ARG A 554 21.51 23.15 -2.26
N ALA A 555 22.40 24.05 -2.70
CA ALA A 555 23.38 23.76 -3.74
C ALA A 555 24.37 22.62 -3.39
N LEU A 556 24.51 22.28 -2.10
CA LEU A 556 25.35 21.18 -1.63
C LEU A 556 24.65 19.81 -1.73
N TYR A 557 23.33 19.77 -1.91
CA TYR A 557 22.50 18.55 -1.89
C TYR A 557 22.15 18.11 -3.32
N THR A 558 23.18 17.74 -4.09
CA THR A 558 23.09 17.49 -5.53
C THR A 558 23.61 16.11 -5.95
N GLU A 559 23.94 15.23 -4.99
CA GLU A 559 24.47 13.89 -5.30
C GLU A 559 23.39 12.92 -5.83
N GLY A 560 22.12 13.31 -5.77
CA GLY A 560 20.99 12.47 -6.16
C GLY A 560 20.66 11.41 -5.10
N PRO A 561 19.79 10.44 -5.44
CA PRO A 561 19.44 9.35 -4.54
C PRO A 561 20.65 8.47 -4.22
N LEU A 562 20.93 8.32 -2.93
CA LEU A 562 22.01 7.52 -2.39
C LEU A 562 21.43 6.24 -1.81
N ALA A 563 21.91 5.08 -2.26
CA ALA A 563 21.44 3.80 -1.74
C ALA A 563 21.87 3.60 -0.28
N THR A 564 20.95 3.06 0.53
CA THR A 564 21.15 2.84 1.97
C THR A 564 20.77 1.43 2.42
N ALA A 565 19.96 0.72 1.62
CA ALA A 565 19.75 -0.71 1.76
C ALA A 565 19.77 -1.40 0.39
N VAL A 566 20.49 -2.52 0.29
CA VAL A 566 20.64 -3.31 -0.95
C VAL A 566 20.38 -4.78 -0.63
N LEU A 567 19.57 -5.42 -1.47
CA LEU A 567 19.39 -6.87 -1.50
C LEU A 567 20.39 -7.48 -2.49
N LEU A 568 21.09 -8.51 -2.04
CA LEU A 568 22.00 -9.33 -2.86
C LEU A 568 21.37 -10.73 -3.02
N GLU A 569 21.18 -11.19 -4.26
CA GLU A 569 20.55 -12.48 -4.56
C GLU A 569 21.36 -13.26 -5.58
N GLY A 570 21.39 -14.59 -5.45
CA GLY A 570 22.08 -15.50 -6.36
C GLY A 570 23.23 -16.24 -5.68
N GLU A 571 24.14 -16.78 -6.48
CA GLU A 571 25.31 -17.53 -6.01
C GLU A 571 26.37 -16.54 -5.53
N LEU A 572 26.39 -16.26 -4.23
CA LEU A 572 27.42 -15.42 -3.62
C LEU A 572 28.80 -16.12 -3.70
N PRO A 573 29.87 -15.42 -4.10
CA PRO A 573 31.21 -16.00 -4.03
C PRO A 573 31.65 -16.15 -2.57
N SER A 574 32.37 -17.22 -2.24
CA SER A 574 32.97 -17.37 -0.91
C SER A 574 34.12 -16.36 -0.73
N TYR A 575 34.15 -15.70 0.42
CA TYR A 575 35.24 -14.81 0.82
C TYR A 575 36.57 -15.56 0.99
N PHE A 576 36.51 -16.87 1.25
CA PHE A 576 37.67 -17.75 1.45
C PHE A 576 37.98 -18.62 0.23
N ALA A 577 37.44 -18.29 -0.95
CA ALA A 577 37.66 -19.06 -2.17
C ALA A 577 39.11 -19.03 -2.70
N ASN A 578 39.91 -18.01 -2.32
CA ASN A 578 41.26 -17.76 -2.82
C ASN A 578 42.33 -17.95 -1.74
#